data_AF-A0A9Q1F2Q3-F1
#
_entry.id   AF-A0A9Q1F2Q3-F1
#
_cell.length_a   1.000
_cell.length_b   1.000
_cell.length_c   1.000
_cell.angle_alpha   90.00
_cell.angle_beta   90.00
_cell.angle_gamma   90.00
#
_symmetry.space_group_name_H-M   'P 1'
#
loop_
_entity.id
_entity.type
_entity.pdbx_description
1 polymer ?
#
loop_
_entity_poly.entity_id
_entity_poly.type
_entity_poly.pdbx_seq_one_letter_code
_entity_poly.pdbx_strand_id
1 'polypeptide(L)'
;MTTFQRKLQHSFVDSFLRTDRLTATVGSELNNGRLSYTAMSQMLLILLASAVRLHGIVAVMGEHCKDYGTQFERVFTVPGDAAVLNCTLADPYVFDLNSTPYNISWYEWTTGREVSEEVGQIWVKETMLWFLNSTLEDAGQYECILRTPNGCFKQKSVLRVDPAQVGGCGRPHAAVQLLTAPANGYLVCPLLTYMSHVDSYSIQWYKECEPIVEGDKFSYVKKNKLLLRNVVVNDTGHYTCRMTFNLNGTIGYTAETIKSHIKEEWNMRPIVYQPINETVKADNGGHFNKTCQVFVQSKGNLLVDVYWASEDDFISTDPSDRVHQVHLRKQKVNNGEWLEVFINFTKLKEEDFNHTYTCMVYSDKGVVTADFILQRTDSNFMVPLALLFVGLALMFLTSVTAYKIFKIDIILWCRTSFPYLYTSAGSDGKTYDAYVVYPRMCWNGFHGSAEIFAIHTLPQVLEKKCGYKLFIYSRDSLPGEAVVDSAHENICKSRRLILLYTASTFSELGSPLGFEQELGMHSALVEGTHQVILVELEEITDYSLFPESVLRLRSTQGAIKWWKAARKAPGRPPLCPSSRFWKQVRYRMPVKSTPASSLQKCGCWMLRDT
;
A
#
# COMPACT_ATOMS: atom_id res chain seq x y z
N MET A 1 -28.52 -41.35 70.24
CA MET A 1 -28.70 -39.88 70.29
C MET A 1 -30.16 -39.50 70.60
N THR A 2 -30.82 -40.09 71.62
CA THR A 2 -32.26 -39.82 71.89
C THR A 2 -32.68 -39.81 73.37
N THR A 3 -31.80 -40.14 74.32
CA THR A 3 -32.15 -40.11 75.77
C THR A 3 -31.55 -38.90 76.51
N PHE A 4 -30.48 -38.30 76.00
CA PHE A 4 -29.81 -37.15 76.62
C PHE A 4 -30.52 -35.82 76.30
N GLN A 5 -31.12 -35.69 75.11
CA GLN A 5 -31.88 -34.49 74.73
C GLN A 5 -33.18 -34.31 75.55
N ARG A 6 -33.87 -35.38 75.97
CA ARG A 6 -35.08 -35.27 76.82
C ARG A 6 -34.78 -34.77 78.25
N LYS A 7 -33.61 -35.11 78.81
CA LYS A 7 -33.21 -34.61 80.15
C LYS A 7 -32.80 -33.15 80.12
N LEU A 8 -32.18 -32.68 79.04
CA LEU A 8 -31.82 -31.26 78.87
C LEU A 8 -33.05 -30.37 78.67
N GLN A 9 -34.07 -30.84 77.96
CA GLN A 9 -35.29 -30.07 77.68
C GLN A 9 -36.16 -29.88 78.93
N HIS A 10 -36.26 -30.88 79.82
CA HIS A 10 -36.96 -30.74 81.10
C HIS A 10 -36.23 -29.82 82.09
N SER A 11 -34.89 -29.86 82.13
CA SER A 11 -34.09 -28.97 82.98
C SER A 11 -34.13 -27.51 82.49
N PHE A 12 -34.35 -27.28 81.20
CA PHE A 12 -34.44 -25.93 80.62
C PHE A 12 -35.78 -25.25 80.94
N VAL A 13 -36.91 -25.99 80.87
CA VAL A 13 -38.26 -25.46 81.15
C VAL A 13 -38.45 -25.12 82.64
N ASP A 14 -37.93 -25.93 83.56
CA ASP A 14 -37.98 -25.63 85.00
C ASP A 14 -37.08 -24.45 85.39
N SER A 15 -36.00 -24.19 84.63
CA SER A 15 -35.15 -23.01 84.85
C SER A 15 -35.83 -21.72 84.35
N PHE A 16 -36.56 -21.78 83.23
CA PHE A 16 -37.27 -20.65 82.63
C PHE A 16 -38.43 -20.16 83.50
N LEU A 17 -39.23 -21.09 84.05
CA LEU A 17 -40.33 -20.78 84.97
C LEU A 17 -39.87 -20.22 86.32
N ARG A 18 -38.61 -20.48 86.72
CA ARG A 18 -38.03 -19.93 87.95
C ARG A 18 -37.42 -18.54 87.74
N THR A 19 -36.92 -18.22 86.54
CA THR A 19 -36.53 -16.86 86.14
C THR A 19 -37.72 -15.92 85.94
N ASP A 20 -38.86 -16.40 85.43
CA ASP A 20 -40.07 -15.57 85.26
C ASP A 20 -40.72 -15.14 86.60
N ARG A 21 -40.54 -15.93 87.67
CA ARG A 21 -40.97 -15.51 89.02
C ARG A 21 -40.08 -14.44 89.64
N LEU A 22 -38.79 -14.38 89.25
CA LEU A 22 -37.83 -13.38 89.74
C LEU A 22 -37.92 -12.07 88.94
N THR A 23 -38.22 -12.10 87.65
CA THR A 23 -38.48 -10.90 86.84
C THR A 23 -39.81 -10.22 87.23
N ALA A 24 -40.82 -10.98 87.63
CA ALA A 24 -42.09 -10.43 88.12
C ALA A 24 -41.97 -9.71 89.48
N THR A 25 -41.00 -10.06 90.33
CA THR A 25 -40.77 -9.38 91.62
C THR A 25 -39.91 -8.12 91.48
N VAL A 26 -39.08 -8.02 90.43
CA VAL A 26 -38.29 -6.80 90.14
C VAL A 26 -39.13 -5.75 89.40
N GLY A 27 -40.14 -6.16 88.63
CA GLY A 27 -41.09 -5.24 87.99
C GLY A 27 -41.98 -4.45 88.96
N SER A 28 -42.22 -4.96 90.18
CA SER A 28 -43.03 -4.27 91.19
C SER A 28 -42.26 -3.25 92.05
N GLU A 29 -40.93 -3.21 92.00
CA GLU A 29 -40.12 -2.21 92.72
C GLU A 29 -39.59 -1.06 91.84
N LEU A 30 -39.77 -1.13 90.51
CA LEU A 30 -39.35 -0.09 89.57
C LEU A 30 -40.28 1.13 89.48
N ASN A 31 -41.41 1.14 90.21
CA ASN A 31 -42.39 2.23 90.14
C ASN A 31 -42.25 3.30 91.25
N ASN A 32 -41.27 3.19 92.15
CA ASN A 32 -40.96 4.21 93.16
C ASN A 32 -39.45 4.53 93.11
N GLY A 33 -39.10 5.57 92.37
CA GLY A 33 -37.72 5.93 91.99
C GLY A 33 -36.71 6.11 93.14
N ARG A 34 -36.09 5.01 93.57
CA ARG A 34 -34.78 4.97 94.25
C ARG A 34 -34.02 3.72 93.81
N LEU A 35 -32.99 3.89 92.98
CA LEU A 35 -32.02 2.82 92.74
C LEU A 35 -31.22 2.55 94.02
N SER A 36 -31.49 1.45 94.69
CA SER A 36 -30.68 0.95 95.81
C SER A 36 -29.39 0.30 95.28
N TYR A 37 -28.27 0.51 95.99
CA TYR A 37 -26.96 -0.12 95.74
C TYR A 37 -27.03 -1.65 95.62
N THR A 38 -28.03 -2.28 96.24
CA THR A 38 -28.27 -3.72 96.16
C THR A 38 -28.72 -4.20 94.78
N ALA A 39 -29.47 -3.39 94.03
CA ALA A 39 -29.94 -3.74 92.68
C ALA A 39 -28.81 -3.67 91.64
N MET A 40 -27.91 -2.68 91.74
CA MET A 40 -26.74 -2.58 90.86
C MET A 40 -25.72 -3.69 91.12
N SER A 41 -25.52 -4.08 92.38
CA SER A 41 -24.62 -5.20 92.75
C SER A 41 -25.13 -6.56 92.22
N GLN A 42 -26.43 -6.82 92.31
CA GLN A 42 -27.02 -8.04 91.75
C GLN A 42 -26.99 -8.06 90.22
N MET A 43 -27.19 -6.92 89.55
CA MET A 43 -27.07 -6.85 88.09
C MET A 43 -25.63 -7.08 87.62
N LEU A 44 -24.64 -6.57 88.35
CA LEU A 44 -23.21 -6.80 88.08
C LEU A 44 -22.81 -8.26 88.29
N LEU A 45 -23.33 -8.92 89.34
CA LEU A 45 -23.12 -10.36 89.57
C LEU A 45 -23.77 -11.23 88.50
N ILE A 46 -24.95 -10.85 87.99
CA ILE A 46 -25.62 -11.54 86.88
C ILE A 46 -24.85 -11.35 85.57
N LEU A 47 -24.31 -10.15 85.32
CA LEU A 47 -23.46 -9.87 84.15
C LEU A 47 -22.10 -10.56 84.22
N LEU A 48 -21.50 -10.68 85.41
CA LEU A 48 -20.26 -11.43 85.61
C LEU A 48 -20.50 -12.94 85.51
N ALA A 49 -21.61 -13.45 86.05
CA ALA A 49 -21.97 -14.86 85.91
C ALA A 49 -22.33 -15.22 84.46
N SER A 50 -22.99 -14.34 83.71
CA SER A 50 -23.26 -14.54 82.29
C SER A 50 -21.99 -14.43 81.44
N ALA A 51 -21.05 -13.54 81.78
CA ALA A 51 -19.74 -13.45 81.12
C ALA A 51 -18.85 -14.67 81.40
N VAL A 52 -18.84 -15.20 82.63
CA VAL A 52 -18.12 -16.43 83.00
C VAL A 52 -18.76 -17.66 82.37
N ARG A 53 -20.10 -17.71 82.24
CA ARG A 53 -20.77 -18.77 81.47
C ARG A 53 -20.56 -18.64 79.96
N LEU A 54 -20.42 -17.43 79.40
CA LEU A 54 -20.04 -17.24 78.00
C LEU A 54 -18.60 -17.70 77.75
N HIS A 55 -17.65 -17.38 78.65
CA HIS A 55 -16.28 -17.90 78.58
C HIS A 55 -16.21 -19.42 78.78
N GLY A 56 -17.03 -19.98 79.67
CA GLY A 56 -17.12 -21.43 79.89
C GLY A 56 -17.78 -22.21 78.74
N ILE A 57 -18.63 -21.58 77.92
CA ILE A 57 -19.24 -22.20 76.74
C ILE A 57 -18.27 -22.21 75.55
N VAL A 58 -17.32 -21.27 75.45
CA VAL A 58 -16.29 -21.27 74.39
C VAL A 58 -15.27 -22.41 74.58
N ALA A 59 -15.07 -22.91 75.80
CA ALA A 59 -14.10 -23.99 76.07
C ALA A 59 -14.66 -25.42 75.85
N VAL A 60 -15.95 -25.58 75.53
CA VAL A 60 -16.58 -26.90 75.30
C VAL A 60 -17.42 -26.89 74.01
N MET A 61 -16.83 -26.37 72.94
CA MET A 61 -17.23 -26.70 71.57
C MET A 61 -15.97 -27.17 70.85
N GLY A 62 -15.92 -28.44 70.44
CA GLY A 62 -14.84 -28.93 69.59
C GLY A 62 -14.70 -28.02 68.36
N GLU A 63 -13.47 -27.72 67.95
CA GLU A 63 -13.17 -26.86 66.81
C GLU A 63 -14.02 -27.28 65.59
N HIS A 64 -15.07 -26.52 65.26
CA HIS A 64 -15.89 -26.78 64.08
C HIS A 64 -15.13 -26.27 62.84
N CYS A 65 -14.17 -27.06 62.36
CA CYS A 65 -13.43 -26.80 61.14
C CYS A 65 -14.34 -26.93 59.91
N LYS A 66 -14.25 -25.96 58.98
CA LYS A 66 -15.03 -25.95 57.74
C LYS A 66 -14.54 -27.05 56.79
N ASP A 67 -15.43 -27.95 56.41
CA ASP A 67 -15.13 -29.12 55.58
C ASP A 67 -15.26 -28.80 54.07
N TYR A 68 -14.18 -28.99 53.31
CA TYR A 68 -14.12 -28.84 51.86
C TYR A 68 -14.36 -30.16 51.10
N GLY A 69 -14.68 -31.24 51.81
CA GLY A 69 -14.96 -32.53 51.23
C GLY A 69 -13.71 -33.28 50.81
N THR A 70 -13.85 -34.16 49.82
CA THR A 70 -12.77 -35.01 49.32
C THR A 70 -12.18 -34.42 48.05
N GLN A 71 -10.86 -34.37 47.96
CA GLN A 71 -10.12 -33.97 46.77
C GLN A 71 -10.49 -34.84 45.58
N PHE A 72 -10.62 -34.22 44.40
CA PHE A 72 -10.97 -34.91 43.16
C PHE A 72 -9.85 -35.85 42.70
N GLU A 73 -8.60 -35.36 42.75
CA GLU A 73 -7.40 -36.13 42.43
C GLU A 73 -7.15 -37.19 43.50
N ARG A 74 -6.84 -38.41 43.03
CA ARG A 74 -6.47 -39.54 43.87
C ARG A 74 -5.03 -39.90 43.59
N VAL A 75 -4.30 -40.26 44.63
CA VAL A 75 -2.91 -40.68 44.50
C VAL A 75 -2.89 -42.19 44.41
N PHE A 76 -2.32 -42.70 43.32
CA PHE A 76 -2.17 -44.12 43.06
C PHE A 76 -0.71 -44.49 43.25
N THR A 77 -0.46 -45.58 43.95
CA THR A 77 0.88 -46.11 44.16
C THR A 77 0.87 -47.64 44.19
N VAL A 78 2.05 -48.25 44.18
CA VAL A 78 2.25 -49.69 44.33
C VAL A 78 3.09 -49.97 45.59
N PRO A 79 2.97 -51.17 46.19
CA PRO A 79 3.78 -51.51 47.35
C PRO A 79 5.28 -51.38 47.07
N GLY A 80 6.05 -50.76 47.98
CA GLY A 80 7.48 -50.49 47.77
C GLY A 80 7.80 -49.07 47.28
N ASP A 81 6.88 -48.45 46.54
CA ASP A 81 7.07 -47.10 46.01
C ASP A 81 6.69 -46.03 47.03
N ALA A 82 7.31 -44.87 46.91
CA ALA A 82 6.92 -43.70 47.65
C ALA A 82 5.68 -43.03 47.07
N ALA A 83 4.79 -42.55 47.95
CA ALA A 83 3.59 -41.81 47.61
C ALA A 83 3.50 -40.52 48.42
N VAL A 84 2.89 -39.49 47.83
CA VAL A 84 2.74 -38.18 48.46
C VAL A 84 1.30 -37.71 48.38
N LEU A 85 0.74 -37.33 49.51
CA LEU A 85 -0.53 -36.59 49.57
C LEU A 85 -0.22 -35.13 49.85
N ASN A 86 -0.83 -34.22 49.09
CA ASN A 86 -0.69 -32.78 49.31
C ASN A 86 -2.01 -32.18 49.80
N CYS A 87 -1.95 -31.31 50.80
CA CYS A 87 -3.11 -30.57 51.26
C CYS A 87 -3.36 -29.34 50.36
N THR A 88 -4.32 -29.44 49.44
CA THR A 88 -4.61 -28.34 48.49
C THR A 88 -5.19 -27.08 49.15
N LEU A 89 -5.62 -27.17 50.41
CA LEU A 89 -6.03 -26.00 51.20
C LEU A 89 -4.86 -25.03 51.46
N ALA A 90 -3.62 -25.51 51.38
CA ALA A 90 -2.44 -24.65 51.53
C ALA A 90 -1.98 -24.03 50.22
N ASP A 91 -2.65 -24.35 49.11
CA ASP A 91 -2.31 -23.81 47.79
C ASP A 91 -2.71 -22.32 47.71
N PRO A 92 -1.80 -21.42 47.27
CA PRO A 92 -2.06 -19.99 47.18
C PRO A 92 -3.24 -19.63 46.28
N TYR A 93 -3.63 -20.49 45.33
CA TYR A 93 -4.81 -20.28 44.49
C TYR A 93 -6.13 -20.59 45.22
N VAL A 94 -6.10 -21.36 46.31
CA VAL A 94 -7.27 -21.71 47.13
C VAL A 94 -7.39 -20.79 48.34
N PHE A 95 -6.30 -20.59 49.07
CA PHE A 95 -6.19 -19.61 50.15
C PHE A 95 -4.88 -18.84 50.01
N ASP A 96 -4.94 -17.51 49.94
CA ASP A 96 -3.74 -16.67 49.98
C ASP A 96 -3.19 -16.61 51.41
N LEU A 97 -2.33 -17.57 51.73
CA LEU A 97 -1.73 -17.73 53.06
C LEU A 97 -0.32 -17.11 53.15
N ASN A 98 0.14 -16.38 52.13
CA ASN A 98 1.53 -15.90 52.04
C ASN A 98 2.01 -15.08 53.24
N SER A 99 1.11 -14.37 53.92
CA SER A 99 1.42 -13.55 55.10
C SER A 99 0.77 -14.03 56.39
N THR A 100 0.07 -15.18 56.38
CA THR A 100 -0.61 -15.69 57.57
C THR A 100 0.06 -16.96 58.06
N PRO A 101 0.49 -17.03 59.34
CA PRO A 101 1.03 -18.25 59.88
C PRO A 101 -0.09 -19.30 59.93
N TYR A 102 0.18 -20.50 59.43
CA TYR A 102 -0.74 -21.62 59.48
C TYR A 102 -0.04 -22.88 59.94
N ASN A 103 -0.80 -23.80 60.52
CA ASN A 103 -0.34 -25.13 60.90
C ASN A 103 -1.21 -26.18 60.20
N ILE A 104 -0.59 -27.25 59.71
CA ILE A 104 -1.27 -28.37 59.06
C ILE A 104 -1.01 -29.62 59.89
N SER A 105 -2.09 -30.32 60.23
CA SER A 105 -1.99 -31.68 60.76
C SER A 105 -2.77 -32.66 59.90
N TRP A 106 -2.26 -33.88 59.83
CA TRP A 106 -2.84 -34.98 59.06
C TRP A 106 -3.43 -36.03 60.00
N TYR A 107 -4.61 -36.51 59.66
CA TYR A 107 -5.28 -37.57 60.40
C TYR A 107 -5.69 -38.70 59.47
N GLU A 108 -5.53 -39.94 59.93
CA GLU A 108 -6.13 -41.08 59.26
C GLU A 108 -7.64 -41.08 59.56
N TRP A 109 -8.47 -41.00 58.52
CA TRP A 109 -9.91 -40.77 58.66
C TRP A 109 -10.65 -41.90 59.41
N THR A 110 -10.21 -43.15 59.22
CA THR A 110 -10.83 -44.35 59.79
C THR A 110 -10.55 -44.50 61.28
N THR A 111 -9.31 -44.25 61.70
CA THR A 111 -8.87 -44.42 63.08
C THR A 111 -8.95 -43.13 63.89
N GLY A 112 -9.03 -41.97 63.22
CA GLY A 112 -9.00 -40.64 63.83
C GLY A 112 -7.64 -40.31 64.47
N ARG A 113 -6.60 -41.08 64.18
CA ARG A 113 -5.26 -40.88 64.73
C ARG A 113 -4.50 -39.83 63.95
N GLU A 114 -3.82 -38.95 64.67
CA GLU A 114 -2.90 -37.99 64.06
C GLU A 114 -1.68 -38.74 63.51
N VAL A 115 -1.35 -38.44 62.26
CA VAL A 115 -0.18 -38.99 61.58
C VAL A 115 1.02 -38.10 61.94
N SER A 116 1.81 -38.56 62.90
CA SER A 116 3.03 -37.89 63.37
C SER A 116 4.28 -38.58 62.81
N GLU A 117 5.41 -37.85 62.77
CA GLU A 117 6.73 -38.31 62.30
C GLU A 117 7.23 -39.60 63.01
N GLU A 118 6.67 -39.95 64.17
CA GLU A 118 7.17 -41.03 65.02
C GLU A 118 6.73 -42.45 64.62
N VAL A 119 5.98 -42.62 63.51
CA VAL A 119 5.58 -43.95 63.00
C VAL A 119 6.34 -44.31 61.72
N GLY A 120 7.64 -44.57 61.86
CA GLY A 120 8.43 -45.28 60.84
C GLY A 120 8.60 -44.53 59.51
N GLN A 121 8.11 -45.12 58.42
CA GLN A 121 8.46 -44.76 57.03
C GLN A 121 7.58 -43.63 56.43
N ILE A 122 6.88 -42.87 57.29
CA ILE A 122 5.94 -41.79 56.94
C ILE A 122 6.46 -40.44 57.47
N TRP A 123 6.43 -39.40 56.62
CA TRP A 123 6.95 -38.06 56.96
C TRP A 123 5.93 -36.97 56.64
N VAL A 124 5.78 -36.00 57.53
CA VAL A 124 5.02 -34.77 57.25
C VAL A 124 6.01 -33.65 56.99
N LYS A 125 6.08 -33.17 55.74
CA LYS A 125 6.96 -32.05 55.35
C LYS A 125 6.12 -30.96 54.71
N GLU A 126 6.16 -29.76 55.29
CA GLU A 126 5.40 -28.59 54.84
C GLU A 126 3.89 -28.88 54.79
N THR A 127 3.33 -29.00 53.58
CA THR A 127 1.90 -29.25 53.32
C THR A 127 1.64 -30.70 52.88
N MET A 128 2.67 -31.54 52.87
CA MET A 128 2.67 -32.86 52.26
C MET A 128 2.89 -33.98 53.26
N LEU A 129 2.15 -35.06 53.07
CA LEU A 129 2.31 -36.33 53.77
C LEU A 129 2.98 -37.34 52.82
N TRP A 130 4.19 -37.75 53.18
CA TRP A 130 5.04 -38.66 52.44
C TRP A 130 4.98 -40.06 53.03
N PHE A 131 4.74 -41.04 52.19
CA PHE A 131 4.96 -42.45 52.47
C PHE A 131 6.21 -42.85 51.70
N LEU A 132 7.34 -43.12 52.37
CA LEU A 132 8.60 -43.43 51.67
C LEU A 132 8.64 -44.86 51.10
N ASN A 133 7.74 -45.72 51.58
CA ASN A 133 7.52 -47.09 51.12
C ASN A 133 6.08 -47.46 51.48
N SER A 134 5.20 -47.35 50.50
CA SER A 134 3.79 -47.66 50.70
C SER A 134 3.59 -49.17 50.85
N THR A 135 2.69 -49.54 51.74
CA THR A 135 2.18 -50.90 51.93
C THR A 135 0.70 -50.96 51.58
N LEU A 136 0.15 -52.16 51.38
CA LEU A 136 -1.29 -52.31 51.09
C LEU A 136 -2.17 -51.81 52.25
N GLU A 137 -1.64 -51.75 53.47
CA GLU A 137 -2.35 -51.28 54.67
C GLU A 137 -2.47 -49.75 54.71
N ASP A 138 -1.57 -49.03 54.03
CA ASP A 138 -1.60 -47.56 53.94
C ASP A 138 -2.72 -47.05 53.00
N ALA A 139 -3.43 -47.95 52.30
CA ALA A 139 -4.52 -47.55 51.43
C ALA A 139 -5.71 -47.02 52.25
N GLY A 140 -6.03 -45.74 52.08
CA GLY A 140 -7.01 -45.09 52.94
C GLY A 140 -7.37 -43.65 52.56
N GLN A 141 -8.16 -43.04 53.44
CA GLN A 141 -8.50 -41.62 53.36
C GLN A 141 -7.77 -40.87 54.48
N TYR A 142 -7.07 -39.81 54.12
CA TYR A 142 -6.31 -38.97 55.04
C TYR A 142 -6.92 -37.57 55.04
N GLU A 143 -7.24 -37.06 56.21
CA GLU A 143 -7.81 -35.73 56.39
C GLU A 143 -6.69 -34.75 56.78
N CYS A 144 -6.46 -33.72 55.95
CA CYS A 144 -5.62 -32.60 56.34
C CYS A 144 -6.47 -31.52 57.01
N ILE A 145 -5.99 -30.99 58.12
CA ILE A 145 -6.61 -29.89 58.86
C ILE A 145 -5.65 -28.71 58.86
N LEU A 146 -6.05 -27.63 58.19
CA LEU A 146 -5.33 -26.37 58.12
C LEU A 146 -5.90 -25.38 59.14
N ARG A 147 -5.07 -24.96 60.10
CA ARG A 147 -5.43 -24.00 61.15
C ARG A 147 -4.75 -22.66 60.90
N THR A 148 -5.55 -21.61 60.85
CA THR A 148 -5.10 -20.20 60.79
C THR A 148 -5.60 -19.46 62.03
N PRO A 149 -5.02 -18.29 62.38
CA PRO A 149 -5.55 -17.45 63.46
C PRO A 149 -7.03 -17.08 63.31
N ASN A 150 -7.54 -17.09 62.07
CA ASN A 150 -8.88 -16.63 61.72
C ASN A 150 -9.88 -17.77 61.50
N GLY A 151 -9.45 -19.04 61.57
CA GLY A 151 -10.33 -20.18 61.34
C GLY A 151 -9.62 -21.48 61.04
N CYS A 152 -10.42 -22.56 60.98
CA CYS A 152 -9.96 -23.91 60.71
C CYS A 152 -10.68 -24.50 59.49
N PHE A 153 -9.92 -25.18 58.62
CA PHE A 153 -10.39 -25.77 57.38
C PHE A 153 -9.90 -27.21 57.28
N LYS A 154 -10.69 -28.11 56.70
CA LYS A 154 -10.31 -29.52 56.53
C LYS A 154 -10.71 -30.08 55.18
N GLN A 155 -9.91 -31.01 54.67
CA GLN A 155 -10.11 -31.67 53.37
C GLN A 155 -9.56 -33.09 53.41
N LYS A 156 -10.21 -34.01 52.70
CA LYS A 156 -9.79 -35.41 52.61
C LYS A 156 -9.05 -35.67 51.30
N SER A 157 -7.92 -36.37 51.38
CA SER A 157 -7.17 -36.93 50.25
C SER A 157 -7.24 -38.45 50.28
N VAL A 158 -7.20 -39.10 49.12
CA VAL A 158 -7.36 -40.55 48.99
C VAL A 158 -6.07 -41.16 48.44
N LEU A 159 -5.49 -42.09 49.21
CA LEU A 159 -4.37 -42.93 48.79
C LEU A 159 -4.89 -44.30 48.36
N ARG A 160 -4.51 -44.72 47.15
CA ARG A 160 -4.78 -46.06 46.63
C ARG A 160 -3.46 -46.77 46.41
N VAL A 161 -3.30 -47.93 47.05
CA VAL A 161 -2.14 -48.80 46.89
C VAL A 161 -2.60 -50.05 46.17
N ASP A 162 -2.30 -50.11 44.88
CA ASP A 162 -2.70 -51.23 44.03
C ASP A 162 -1.56 -52.27 43.96
N PRO A 163 -1.86 -53.57 43.95
CA PRO A 163 -0.82 -54.58 43.78
C PRO A 163 -0.11 -54.39 42.44
N ALA A 164 1.20 -54.69 42.41
CA ALA A 164 1.98 -54.66 41.19
C ALA A 164 1.36 -55.60 40.12
N GLN A 165 1.40 -55.19 38.85
CA GLN A 165 0.87 -56.02 37.76
C GLN A 165 1.67 -57.32 37.63
N VAL A 166 0.97 -58.45 37.53
CA VAL A 166 1.60 -59.76 37.36
C VAL A 166 2.26 -59.83 35.97
N GLY A 167 3.58 -60.01 35.94
CA GLY A 167 4.34 -60.18 34.69
C GLY A 167 4.65 -58.90 33.92
N GLY A 168 4.33 -57.71 34.47
CA GLY A 168 4.66 -56.41 33.89
C GLY A 168 5.36 -55.50 34.91
N CYS A 169 6.26 -54.63 34.45
CA CYS A 169 6.93 -53.61 35.25
C CYS A 169 6.22 -52.25 35.27
N GLY A 170 5.10 -52.15 34.53
CA GLY A 170 4.30 -50.94 34.45
C GLY A 170 3.41 -50.78 35.68
N ARG A 171 3.12 -49.53 36.06
CA ARG A 171 2.07 -49.25 37.04
C ARG A 171 0.68 -49.61 36.48
N PRO A 172 -0.26 -50.03 37.33
CA PRO A 172 -1.66 -50.27 36.93
C PRO A 172 -2.30 -49.06 36.25
N HIS A 173 -1.95 -47.87 36.73
CA HIS A 173 -2.36 -46.59 36.16
C HIS A 173 -1.22 -46.00 35.34
N ALA A 174 -1.52 -45.64 34.08
CA ALA A 174 -0.55 -45.04 33.18
C ALA A 174 -1.07 -43.72 32.61
N ALA A 175 -0.21 -42.69 32.63
CA ALA A 175 -0.49 -41.41 32.00
C ALA A 175 -0.46 -41.55 30.47
N VAL A 176 -1.41 -40.99 29.75
CA VAL A 176 -1.40 -41.00 28.29
C VAL A 176 -0.63 -39.78 27.78
N GLN A 177 0.39 -40.00 26.94
CA GLN A 177 1.09 -38.92 26.25
C GLN A 177 1.12 -39.17 24.75
N LEU A 178 0.97 -38.10 23.97
CA LEU A 178 0.90 -38.16 22.52
C LEU A 178 2.25 -37.80 21.90
N LEU A 179 2.70 -38.61 20.95
CA LEU A 179 3.84 -38.34 20.08
C LEU A 179 3.37 -38.28 18.63
N THR A 180 4.09 -37.58 17.76
CA THR A 180 3.71 -37.44 16.34
C THR A 180 4.78 -38.05 15.44
N ALA A 181 4.41 -39.01 14.59
CA ALA A 181 5.30 -39.61 13.60
C ALA A 181 5.25 -38.83 12.28
N PRO A 182 6.37 -38.60 11.56
CA PRO A 182 7.73 -39.07 11.83
C PRO A 182 8.61 -38.08 12.63
N ALA A 183 7.99 -37.12 13.35
CA ALA A 183 8.71 -36.05 14.02
C ALA A 183 9.49 -36.54 15.25
N ASN A 184 10.39 -35.68 15.75
CA ASN A 184 10.97 -35.86 17.08
C ASN A 184 9.94 -35.47 18.14
N GLY A 185 9.87 -36.22 19.23
CA GLY A 185 8.92 -35.97 20.31
C GLY A 185 9.54 -36.14 21.69
N TYR A 186 8.87 -35.63 22.70
CA TYR A 186 9.32 -35.72 24.09
C TYR A 186 8.26 -36.43 24.93
N LEU A 187 8.70 -37.38 25.74
CA LEU A 187 7.93 -37.89 26.87
C LEU A 187 8.39 -37.16 28.14
N VAL A 188 7.45 -36.68 28.93
CA VAL A 188 7.70 -35.92 30.16
C VAL A 188 7.38 -36.79 31.36
N CYS A 189 8.32 -36.97 32.29
CA CYS A 189 8.06 -37.79 33.47
C CYS A 189 6.98 -37.13 34.37
N PRO A 190 5.87 -37.83 34.73
CA PRO A 190 4.77 -37.26 35.53
C PRO A 190 5.13 -36.96 36.99
N LEU A 191 6.36 -37.25 37.43
CA LEU A 191 6.84 -37.05 38.79
C LEU A 191 7.31 -35.62 39.10
N LEU A 192 6.96 -34.63 38.27
CA LEU A 192 7.47 -33.25 38.41
C LEU A 192 7.19 -32.67 39.80
N THR A 193 6.00 -32.94 40.34
CA THR A 193 5.58 -32.50 41.68
C THR A 193 6.44 -33.08 42.80
N TYR A 194 7.00 -34.29 42.64
CA TYR A 194 7.92 -34.86 43.63
C TYR A 194 9.30 -34.17 43.56
N MET A 195 9.74 -33.79 42.36
CA MET A 195 11.08 -33.24 42.11
C MET A 195 11.33 -31.90 42.80
N SER A 196 10.30 -31.09 43.06
CA SER A 196 10.44 -29.77 43.69
C SER A 196 10.61 -29.81 45.22
N HIS A 197 10.30 -30.94 45.87
CA HIS A 197 10.22 -31.03 47.34
C HIS A 197 11.23 -32.01 47.96
N VAL A 198 12.08 -32.63 47.13
CA VAL A 198 13.16 -33.55 47.54
C VAL A 198 14.52 -32.87 47.44
N ASP A 199 15.50 -33.33 48.23
CA ASP A 199 16.81 -32.66 48.35
C ASP A 199 17.70 -32.92 47.11
N SER A 200 17.63 -34.14 46.57
CA SER A 200 18.30 -34.54 45.33
C SER A 200 17.62 -35.74 44.70
N TYR A 201 17.74 -35.90 43.38
CA TYR A 201 17.12 -37.01 42.67
C TYR A 201 17.85 -37.41 41.38
N SER A 202 17.64 -38.65 40.94
CA SER A 202 18.05 -39.15 39.64
C SER A 202 16.93 -39.96 38.98
N ILE A 203 16.81 -39.86 37.65
CA ILE A 203 15.73 -40.49 36.88
C ILE A 203 16.33 -41.45 35.86
N GLN A 204 15.76 -42.65 35.81
CA GLN A 204 16.08 -43.66 34.82
C GLN A 204 14.81 -44.06 34.06
N TRP A 205 14.92 -44.19 32.74
CA TRP A 205 13.79 -44.54 31.89
C TRP A 205 13.85 -45.99 31.44
N TYR A 206 12.67 -46.58 31.31
CA TYR A 206 12.46 -47.95 30.86
C TYR A 206 11.41 -47.97 29.75
N LYS A 207 11.58 -48.84 28.76
CA LYS A 207 10.55 -49.14 27.75
C LYS A 207 10.25 -50.64 27.83
N GLU A 208 8.99 -51.00 28.05
CA GLU A 208 8.58 -52.41 28.19
C GLU A 208 9.48 -53.21 29.15
N CYS A 209 9.82 -52.59 30.29
CA CYS A 209 10.65 -53.18 31.36
C CYS A 209 12.15 -53.25 31.09
N GLU A 210 12.60 -52.84 29.92
CA GLU A 210 14.03 -52.78 29.60
C GLU A 210 14.56 -51.36 29.83
N PRO A 211 15.73 -51.21 30.47
CA PRO A 211 16.33 -49.90 30.68
C PRO A 211 16.72 -49.27 29.35
N ILE A 212 16.29 -48.03 29.14
CA ILE A 212 16.63 -47.27 27.92
C ILE A 212 18.07 -46.78 28.05
N VAL A 213 18.89 -47.05 27.04
CA VAL A 213 20.25 -46.52 26.92
C VAL A 213 20.24 -45.32 25.97
N GLU A 214 20.98 -44.26 26.30
CA GLU A 214 21.14 -43.12 25.40
C GLU A 214 21.84 -43.53 24.10
N GLY A 215 21.37 -42.98 22.98
CA GLY A 215 21.94 -43.24 21.66
C GLY A 215 21.18 -42.48 20.57
N ASP A 216 21.17 -43.04 19.37
CA ASP A 216 20.55 -42.40 18.19
C ASP A 216 19.02 -42.26 18.34
N LYS A 217 18.36 -43.20 19.03
CA LYS A 217 16.90 -43.21 19.18
C LYS A 217 16.40 -42.39 20.37
N PHE A 218 17.08 -42.48 21.51
CA PHE A 218 16.67 -41.92 22.79
C PHE A 218 17.76 -41.04 23.38
N SER A 219 17.38 -39.89 23.94
CA SER A 219 18.32 -39.03 24.69
C SER A 219 17.64 -38.36 25.88
N TYR A 220 18.34 -38.21 27.00
CA TYR A 220 17.81 -37.54 28.18
C TYR A 220 17.94 -36.03 28.05
N VAL A 221 16.85 -35.31 28.27
CA VAL A 221 16.78 -33.86 28.15
C VAL A 221 16.28 -33.27 29.45
N LYS A 222 17.01 -32.28 29.99
CA LYS A 222 16.65 -31.55 31.23
C LYS A 222 16.34 -32.47 32.43
N LYS A 223 16.96 -33.66 32.50
CA LYS A 223 16.80 -34.71 33.53
C LYS A 223 15.41 -35.36 33.66
N ASN A 224 14.32 -34.72 33.24
CA ASN A 224 12.94 -35.21 33.39
C ASN A 224 12.20 -35.48 32.07
N LYS A 225 12.85 -35.28 30.91
CA LYS A 225 12.28 -35.58 29.60
C LYS A 225 13.11 -36.61 28.85
N LEU A 226 12.42 -37.46 28.11
CA LEU A 226 13.02 -38.41 27.18
C LEU A 226 12.71 -37.93 25.75
N LEU A 227 13.75 -37.57 24.99
CA LEU A 227 13.63 -37.24 23.57
C LEU A 227 13.66 -38.52 22.76
N LEU A 228 12.59 -38.76 21.99
CA LEU A 228 12.50 -39.80 20.97
C LEU A 228 12.74 -39.16 19.60
N ARG A 229 13.78 -39.63 18.90
CA ARG A 229 14.08 -39.17 17.53
C ARG A 229 13.37 -40.03 16.50
N ASN A 230 12.92 -39.40 15.40
CA ASN A 230 12.24 -40.06 14.28
C ASN A 230 11.16 -41.04 14.76
N VAL A 231 10.12 -40.53 15.41
CA VAL A 231 9.07 -41.37 16.01
C VAL A 231 8.39 -42.20 14.92
N VAL A 232 8.24 -43.50 15.16
CA VAL A 232 7.54 -44.45 14.28
C VAL A 232 6.45 -45.18 15.04
N VAL A 233 5.46 -45.75 14.36
CA VAL A 233 4.32 -46.44 15.00
C VAL A 233 4.77 -47.55 15.98
N ASN A 234 5.89 -48.22 15.69
CA ASN A 234 6.48 -49.25 16.57
C ASN A 234 7.11 -48.71 17.87
N ASP A 235 7.22 -47.38 18.01
CA ASP A 235 7.61 -46.77 19.28
C ASP A 235 6.47 -46.75 20.29
N THR A 236 5.25 -47.12 19.88
CA THR A 236 4.10 -47.26 20.78
C THR A 236 4.42 -48.28 21.85
N GLY A 237 4.22 -47.92 23.12
CA GLY A 237 4.43 -48.82 24.24
C GLY A 237 4.29 -48.12 25.58
N HIS A 238 4.70 -48.84 26.63
CA HIS A 238 4.75 -48.38 28.01
C HIS A 238 6.17 -47.88 28.34
N TYR A 239 6.25 -46.61 28.68
CA TYR A 239 7.48 -45.94 29.11
C TYR A 239 7.40 -45.65 30.60
N THR A 240 8.29 -46.20 31.40
CA THR A 240 8.30 -45.98 32.85
C THR A 240 9.49 -45.10 33.22
N CYS A 241 9.24 -43.96 33.87
CA CYS A 241 10.30 -43.18 34.49
C CYS A 241 10.38 -43.55 35.98
N ARG A 242 11.53 -44.06 36.40
CA ARG A 242 11.83 -44.37 37.80
C ARG A 242 12.71 -43.28 38.38
N MET A 243 12.25 -42.65 39.44
CA MET A 243 12.95 -41.64 40.20
C MET A 243 13.47 -42.23 41.51
N THR A 244 14.75 -42.00 41.75
CA THR A 244 15.40 -42.25 43.04
C THR A 244 15.65 -40.88 43.66
N PHE A 245 15.27 -40.70 44.92
CA PHE A 245 15.38 -39.40 45.57
C PHE A 245 15.87 -39.53 47.01
N ASN A 246 16.46 -38.46 47.50
CA ASN A 246 16.84 -38.30 48.89
C ASN A 246 15.90 -37.28 49.55
N LEU A 247 15.32 -37.68 50.68
CA LEU A 247 14.51 -36.81 51.53
C LEU A 247 15.03 -36.93 52.96
N ASN A 248 15.63 -35.85 53.47
CA ASN A 248 16.14 -35.76 54.83
C ASN A 248 17.12 -36.91 55.20
N GLY A 249 17.95 -37.31 54.24
CA GLY A 249 18.92 -38.42 54.40
C GLY A 249 18.35 -39.81 54.15
N THR A 250 17.04 -39.96 53.94
CA THR A 250 16.40 -41.25 53.60
C THR A 250 16.23 -41.37 52.09
N ILE A 251 16.67 -42.49 51.53
CA ILE A 251 16.56 -42.76 50.09
C ILE A 251 15.20 -43.42 49.81
N GLY A 252 14.40 -42.76 48.98
CA GLY A 252 13.12 -43.26 48.47
C GLY A 252 13.16 -43.53 46.97
N TYR A 253 12.21 -44.33 46.50
CA TYR A 253 12.04 -44.70 45.09
C TYR A 253 10.59 -44.51 44.71
N THR A 254 10.32 -43.96 43.54
CA THR A 254 8.97 -43.88 42.98
C THR A 254 9.04 -43.96 41.45
N ALA A 255 8.02 -44.52 40.82
CA ALA A 255 7.98 -44.67 39.37
C ALA A 255 6.63 -44.26 38.80
N GLU A 256 6.62 -43.75 37.58
CA GLU A 256 5.39 -43.45 36.84
C GLU A 256 5.46 -44.03 35.44
N THR A 257 4.36 -44.63 34.99
CA THR A 257 4.25 -45.26 33.66
C THR A 257 3.45 -44.37 32.73
N ILE A 258 3.95 -44.20 31.51
CA ILE A 258 3.33 -43.47 30.42
C ILE A 258 2.94 -44.46 29.34
N LYS A 259 1.68 -44.44 28.92
CA LYS A 259 1.23 -45.10 27.71
C LYS A 259 1.37 -44.11 26.55
N SER A 260 2.37 -44.35 25.70
CA SER A 260 2.58 -43.48 24.53
C SER A 260 1.55 -43.79 23.45
N HIS A 261 0.87 -42.77 22.94
CA HIS A 261 0.04 -42.86 21.74
C HIS A 261 0.73 -42.13 20.61
N ILE A 262 0.79 -42.75 19.43
CA ILE A 262 1.45 -42.17 18.26
C ILE A 262 0.40 -41.70 17.27
N LYS A 263 0.41 -40.39 17.01
CA LYS A 263 -0.39 -39.74 15.98
C LYS A 263 0.39 -39.75 14.67
N GLU A 264 -0.18 -40.38 13.65
CA GLU A 264 0.34 -40.34 12.29
C GLU A 264 -0.14 -39.12 11.49
N GLU A 265 -1.13 -38.39 12.02
CA GLU A 265 -1.59 -37.17 11.37
C GLU A 265 -0.70 -35.99 11.77
N TRP A 266 -0.18 -35.31 10.76
CA TRP A 266 0.68 -34.15 10.93
C TRP A 266 0.50 -33.19 9.78
N ASN A 267 0.83 -31.94 10.03
CA ASN A 267 0.84 -30.86 9.07
C ASN A 267 2.10 -30.03 9.26
N MET A 268 2.67 -29.55 8.16
CA MET A 268 3.68 -28.52 8.18
C MET A 268 3.05 -27.14 8.16
N ARG A 269 3.88 -26.13 8.42
CA ARG A 269 3.44 -24.74 8.35
C ARG A 269 2.85 -24.44 6.96
N PRO A 270 1.64 -23.87 6.86
CA PRO A 270 1.03 -23.50 5.59
C PRO A 270 1.89 -22.53 4.79
N ILE A 271 1.84 -22.64 3.45
CA ILE A 271 2.55 -21.76 2.51
C ILE A 271 1.52 -21.09 1.63
N VAL A 272 1.50 -19.75 1.62
CA VAL A 272 0.65 -18.95 0.73
C VAL A 272 1.36 -18.76 -0.60
N TYR A 273 0.73 -19.18 -1.70
CA TYR A 273 1.24 -19.01 -3.06
C TYR A 273 0.75 -17.71 -3.70
N GLN A 274 -0.48 -17.31 -3.39
CA GLN A 274 -1.06 -16.04 -3.84
C GLN A 274 -2.09 -15.57 -2.81
N PRO A 275 -2.16 -14.26 -2.49
CA PRO A 275 -1.27 -13.18 -2.93
C PRO A 275 0.11 -13.24 -2.27
N ILE A 276 1.10 -12.56 -2.84
CA ILE A 276 2.42 -12.33 -2.20
C ILE A 276 2.71 -10.83 -2.25
N ASN A 277 2.12 -10.08 -1.30
CA ASN A 277 2.34 -8.63 -1.12
C ASN A 277 2.30 -7.84 -2.44
N GLU A 278 1.29 -8.13 -3.28
CA GLU A 278 1.18 -7.60 -4.63
C GLU A 278 0.17 -6.46 -4.72
N THR A 279 0.38 -5.56 -5.69
CA THR A 279 -0.56 -4.48 -6.01
C THR A 279 -1.35 -4.87 -7.26
N VAL A 280 -2.67 -5.02 -7.14
CA VAL A 280 -3.56 -5.41 -8.25
C VAL A 280 -4.34 -4.19 -8.72
N LYS A 281 -4.36 -3.93 -10.03
CA LYS A 281 -5.14 -2.83 -10.62
C LYS A 281 -6.50 -3.32 -11.10
N ALA A 282 -7.56 -2.58 -10.80
CA ALA A 282 -8.92 -2.88 -11.23
C ALA A 282 -9.71 -1.61 -11.58
N ASP A 283 -10.73 -1.78 -12.43
CA ASP A 283 -11.61 -0.71 -12.88
C ASP A 283 -12.72 -0.44 -11.87
N ASN A 284 -13.00 0.84 -11.61
CA ASN A 284 -14.08 1.25 -10.73
C ASN A 284 -15.44 0.81 -11.28
N GLY A 285 -16.30 0.27 -10.42
CA GLY A 285 -17.63 -0.24 -10.80
C GLY A 285 -17.63 -1.61 -11.47
N GLY A 286 -16.48 -2.23 -11.73
CA GLY A 286 -16.36 -3.59 -12.24
C GLY A 286 -16.57 -4.66 -11.16
N HIS A 287 -16.81 -5.89 -11.62
CA HIS A 287 -16.72 -7.09 -10.78
C HIS A 287 -15.24 -7.49 -10.65
N PHE A 288 -14.79 -7.78 -9.43
CA PHE A 288 -13.40 -8.18 -9.16
C PHE A 288 -13.37 -9.35 -8.19
N ASN A 289 -12.49 -10.31 -8.44
CA ASN A 289 -12.24 -11.41 -7.53
C ASN A 289 -10.73 -11.66 -7.38
N LYS A 290 -10.34 -12.09 -6.19
CA LYS A 290 -8.96 -12.47 -5.91
C LYS A 290 -8.95 -13.76 -5.10
N THR A 291 -8.06 -14.67 -5.47
CA THR A 291 -7.95 -15.97 -4.80
C THR A 291 -6.78 -15.96 -3.84
N CYS A 292 -7.01 -16.42 -2.61
CA CYS A 292 -5.96 -16.85 -1.71
C CYS A 292 -5.74 -18.35 -1.91
N GLN A 293 -4.56 -18.72 -2.39
CA GLN A 293 -4.18 -20.09 -2.64
C GLN A 293 -3.10 -20.52 -1.65
N VAL A 294 -3.42 -21.52 -0.84
CA VAL A 294 -2.58 -21.99 0.26
C VAL A 294 -2.31 -23.48 0.08
N PHE A 295 -1.04 -23.86 0.18
CA PHE A 295 -0.63 -25.24 0.19
C PHE A 295 -0.22 -25.65 1.60
N VAL A 296 -0.75 -26.78 2.07
CA VAL A 296 -0.33 -27.38 3.34
C VAL A 296 0.11 -28.81 3.11
N GLN A 297 1.39 -29.08 3.38
CA GLN A 297 1.89 -30.44 3.39
C GLN A 297 1.42 -31.13 4.66
N SER A 298 0.60 -32.16 4.52
CA SER A 298 -0.02 -32.86 5.63
C SER A 298 -0.27 -34.34 5.32
N LYS A 299 -0.43 -35.13 6.38
CA LYS A 299 -0.96 -36.49 6.37
C LYS A 299 -2.13 -36.52 7.35
N GLY A 300 -3.30 -37.01 6.94
CA GLY A 300 -4.50 -37.09 7.78
C GLY A 300 -5.41 -35.85 7.70
N ASN A 301 -6.13 -35.57 8.79
CA ASN A 301 -7.10 -34.46 8.83
C ASN A 301 -6.42 -33.11 9.13
N LEU A 302 -6.72 -32.12 8.29
CA LEU A 302 -6.15 -30.78 8.38
C LEU A 302 -7.04 -29.82 9.17
N LEU A 303 -6.53 -29.32 10.30
CA LEU A 303 -7.11 -28.21 11.07
C LEU A 303 -6.42 -26.91 10.65
N VAL A 304 -6.69 -26.49 9.41
CA VAL A 304 -6.23 -25.20 8.87
C VAL A 304 -7.41 -24.48 8.27
N ASP A 305 -7.57 -23.24 8.70
CA ASP A 305 -8.63 -22.35 8.26
C ASP A 305 -8.01 -21.11 7.60
N VAL A 306 -8.61 -20.71 6.47
CA VAL A 306 -8.12 -19.62 5.62
C VAL A 306 -9.26 -18.61 5.49
N TYR A 307 -8.98 -17.35 5.80
CA TYR A 307 -9.97 -16.27 5.75
C TYR A 307 -9.36 -15.03 5.13
N TRP A 308 -10.22 -14.20 4.54
CA TRP A 308 -9.88 -12.83 4.18
C TRP A 308 -10.26 -11.89 5.31
N ALA A 309 -9.37 -10.94 5.58
CA ALA A 309 -9.57 -9.86 6.53
C ALA A 309 -9.24 -8.51 5.87
N SER A 310 -9.90 -7.46 6.34
CA SER A 310 -9.69 -6.08 5.94
C SER A 310 -9.60 -5.22 7.20
N GLU A 311 -8.52 -4.46 7.38
CA GLU A 311 -8.34 -3.53 8.52
C GLU A 311 -8.75 -4.12 9.89
N ASP A 312 -8.36 -5.39 10.13
CA ASP A 312 -8.61 -6.18 11.35
C ASP A 312 -10.00 -6.81 11.54
N ASP A 313 -10.94 -6.66 10.59
CA ASP A 313 -12.21 -7.39 10.59
C ASP A 313 -12.26 -8.49 9.52
N PHE A 314 -13.00 -9.56 9.82
CA PHE A 314 -13.18 -10.68 8.89
C PHE A 314 -14.23 -10.34 7.84
N ILE A 315 -13.94 -10.71 6.59
CA ILE A 315 -14.90 -10.51 5.50
C ILE A 315 -16.04 -11.50 5.64
N SER A 316 -17.27 -11.00 5.49
CA SER A 316 -18.49 -11.80 5.55
C SER A 316 -18.50 -12.95 4.55
N THR A 317 -19.09 -14.08 4.92
CA THR A 317 -19.36 -15.22 4.02
C THR A 317 -20.73 -15.15 3.36
N ASP A 318 -21.56 -14.15 3.70
CA ASP A 318 -22.91 -14.01 3.13
C ASP A 318 -22.83 -13.51 1.67
N PRO A 319 -23.32 -14.27 0.68
CA PRO A 319 -23.33 -13.83 -0.71
C PRO A 319 -24.21 -12.61 -0.98
N SER A 320 -25.07 -12.23 -0.03
CA SER A 320 -25.90 -11.01 -0.08
C SER A 320 -25.06 -9.75 0.08
N ASP A 321 -23.90 -9.86 0.74
CA ASP A 321 -22.99 -8.73 0.93
C ASP A 321 -22.24 -8.40 -0.36
N ARG A 322 -22.00 -7.09 -0.57
CA ARG A 322 -21.30 -6.59 -1.75
C ARG A 322 -19.90 -7.19 -1.88
N VAL A 323 -19.22 -7.31 -0.75
CA VAL A 323 -17.89 -7.94 -0.59
C VAL A 323 -18.08 -9.14 0.31
N HIS A 324 -17.80 -10.33 -0.22
CA HIS A 324 -17.93 -11.56 0.54
C HIS A 324 -16.82 -12.54 0.16
N GLN A 325 -16.47 -13.40 1.09
CA GLN A 325 -15.53 -14.49 0.87
C GLN A 325 -16.26 -15.81 0.62
N VAL A 326 -15.71 -16.62 -0.27
CA VAL A 326 -16.26 -17.93 -0.61
C VAL A 326 -15.17 -18.98 -0.50
N HIS A 327 -15.46 -19.99 0.29
CA HIS A 327 -14.58 -21.13 0.49
C HIS A 327 -14.74 -22.10 -0.67
N LEU A 328 -13.67 -22.32 -1.43
CA LEU A 328 -13.65 -23.36 -2.46
C LEU A 328 -13.32 -24.72 -1.84
N ARG A 329 -13.64 -25.77 -2.59
CA ARG A 329 -13.46 -27.15 -2.16
C ARG A 329 -11.98 -27.45 -1.93
N LYS A 330 -11.64 -28.01 -0.77
CA LYS A 330 -10.30 -28.51 -0.46
C LYS A 330 -9.89 -29.57 -1.48
N GLN A 331 -8.73 -29.39 -2.13
CA GLN A 331 -8.19 -30.36 -3.07
C GLN A 331 -7.09 -31.17 -2.40
N LYS A 332 -7.34 -32.46 -2.16
CA LYS A 332 -6.32 -33.38 -1.64
C LYS A 332 -5.37 -33.81 -2.74
N VAL A 333 -4.08 -33.77 -2.46
CA VAL A 333 -2.98 -34.21 -3.32
C VAL A 333 -2.14 -35.23 -2.55
N ASN A 334 -1.37 -36.08 -3.24
CA ASN A 334 -0.62 -37.18 -2.62
C ASN A 334 0.29 -36.76 -1.45
N ASN A 335 0.77 -35.50 -1.42
CA ASN A 335 1.69 -34.96 -0.40
C ASN A 335 1.12 -33.76 0.38
N GLY A 336 -0.20 -33.54 0.39
CA GLY A 336 -0.79 -32.41 1.12
C GLY A 336 -2.17 -32.01 0.59
N GLU A 337 -2.63 -30.84 1.00
CA GLU A 337 -3.93 -30.30 0.61
C GLU A 337 -3.79 -28.85 0.13
N TRP A 338 -4.48 -28.51 -0.95
CA TRP A 338 -4.67 -27.14 -1.39
C TRP A 338 -5.96 -26.59 -0.82
N LEU A 339 -5.86 -25.39 -0.26
CA LEU A 339 -6.96 -24.60 0.26
C LEU A 339 -7.07 -23.33 -0.58
N GLU A 340 -8.26 -23.09 -1.12
CA GLU A 340 -8.55 -21.93 -1.96
C GLU A 340 -9.74 -21.18 -1.37
N VAL A 341 -9.55 -19.89 -1.13
CA VAL A 341 -10.62 -19.00 -0.65
C VAL A 341 -10.56 -17.73 -1.48
N PHE A 342 -11.64 -17.40 -2.16
CA PHE A 342 -11.69 -16.17 -2.94
C PHE A 342 -12.45 -15.08 -2.20
N ILE A 343 -11.96 -13.86 -2.34
CA ILE A 343 -12.68 -12.64 -2.00
C ILE A 343 -13.37 -12.15 -3.28
N ASN A 344 -14.68 -11.90 -3.18
CA ASN A 344 -15.52 -11.53 -4.30
C ASN A 344 -16.10 -10.13 -4.09
N PHE A 345 -15.91 -9.25 -5.07
CA PHE A 345 -16.47 -7.91 -5.12
C PHE A 345 -17.48 -7.87 -6.26
N THR A 346 -18.77 -7.83 -5.90
CA THR A 346 -19.86 -7.70 -6.88
C THR A 346 -19.76 -6.41 -7.70
N LYS A 347 -19.40 -5.31 -7.02
CA LYS A 347 -19.15 -4.00 -7.61
C LYS A 347 -18.11 -3.25 -6.79
N LEU A 348 -17.00 -2.88 -7.43
CA LEU A 348 -15.96 -2.04 -6.83
C LEU A 348 -16.46 -0.61 -6.66
N LYS A 349 -16.20 -0.04 -5.49
CA LYS A 349 -16.47 1.35 -5.13
C LYS A 349 -15.17 2.09 -4.83
N GLU A 350 -15.26 3.42 -4.72
CA GLU A 350 -14.10 4.24 -4.35
C GLU A 350 -13.52 3.90 -2.98
N GLU A 351 -14.36 3.45 -2.05
CA GLU A 351 -13.98 2.99 -0.70
C GLU A 351 -13.17 1.69 -0.69
N ASP A 352 -13.08 0.94 -1.79
CA ASP A 352 -12.35 -0.33 -1.81
C ASP A 352 -10.90 -0.17 -2.31
N PHE A 353 -10.57 0.97 -2.92
CA PHE A 353 -9.25 1.24 -3.51
C PHE A 353 -8.29 1.84 -2.48
N ASN A 354 -7.00 1.56 -2.64
CA ASN A 354 -5.93 1.87 -1.70
C ASN A 354 -6.12 1.24 -0.31
N HIS A 355 -6.97 0.21 -0.22
CA HIS A 355 -7.11 -0.64 0.96
C HIS A 355 -6.32 -1.94 0.81
N THR A 356 -5.85 -2.43 1.96
CA THR A 356 -5.09 -3.67 2.11
C THR A 356 -6.02 -4.81 2.50
N TYR A 357 -6.11 -5.82 1.64
CA TYR A 357 -6.83 -7.04 1.92
C TYR A 357 -5.83 -8.14 2.28
N THR A 358 -6.02 -8.75 3.44
CA THR A 358 -5.09 -9.71 4.05
C THR A 358 -5.68 -11.11 4.02
N CYS A 359 -4.98 -12.06 3.42
CA CYS A 359 -5.31 -13.47 3.58
C CYS A 359 -4.65 -14.01 4.85
N MET A 360 -5.46 -14.41 5.82
CA MET A 360 -5.01 -14.98 7.09
C MET A 360 -5.19 -16.50 7.09
N VAL A 361 -4.11 -17.21 7.38
CA VAL A 361 -4.10 -18.67 7.50
C VAL A 361 -3.81 -19.06 8.94
N TYR A 362 -4.80 -19.68 9.59
CA TYR A 362 -4.71 -20.17 10.95
C TYR A 362 -4.34 -21.64 10.96
N SER A 363 -3.28 -21.97 11.71
CA SER A 363 -2.84 -23.35 11.93
C SER A 363 -2.36 -23.55 13.37
N ASP A 364 -2.27 -24.80 13.79
CA ASP A 364 -1.64 -25.20 15.05
C ASP A 364 -0.14 -24.83 15.13
N LYS A 365 0.48 -24.46 14.00
CA LYS A 365 1.87 -23.97 13.92
C LYS A 365 1.98 -22.44 13.95
N GLY A 366 0.86 -21.75 14.07
CA GLY A 366 0.78 -20.28 14.10
C GLY A 366 0.05 -19.71 12.88
N VAL A 367 0.10 -18.37 12.79
CA VAL A 367 -0.59 -17.59 11.76
C VAL A 367 0.38 -17.24 10.63
N VAL A 368 -0.07 -17.35 9.38
CA VAL A 368 0.61 -16.87 8.19
C VAL A 368 -0.31 -15.88 7.49
N THR A 369 0.22 -14.71 7.14
CA THR A 369 -0.54 -13.65 6.47
C THR A 369 0.10 -13.31 5.13
N ALA A 370 -0.73 -12.95 4.15
CA ALA A 370 -0.26 -12.43 2.87
C ALA A 370 -1.27 -11.44 2.30
N ASP A 371 -0.76 -10.31 1.80
CA ASP A 371 -1.61 -9.16 1.54
C ASP A 371 -1.65 -8.83 0.06
N PHE A 372 -2.71 -8.17 -0.38
CA PHE A 372 -2.71 -7.45 -1.65
C PHE A 372 -3.34 -6.07 -1.49
N ILE A 373 -2.87 -5.13 -2.30
CA ILE A 373 -3.38 -3.76 -2.34
C ILE A 373 -4.14 -3.58 -3.63
N LEU A 374 -5.40 -3.13 -3.53
CA LEU A 374 -6.21 -2.85 -4.70
C LEU A 374 -5.99 -1.39 -5.15
N GLN A 375 -5.49 -1.19 -6.37
CA GLN A 375 -5.31 0.13 -6.97
C GLN A 375 -6.25 0.35 -8.15
N ARG A 376 -6.54 1.62 -8.43
CA ARG A 376 -7.31 2.00 -9.62
C ARG A 376 -6.46 1.81 -10.87
N THR A 377 -7.07 1.33 -11.95
CA THR A 377 -6.43 1.35 -13.28
C THR A 377 -6.07 2.80 -13.67
N ASP A 378 -4.80 3.04 -14.00
CA ASP A 378 -4.34 4.35 -14.46
C ASP A 378 -5.02 4.69 -15.79
N SER A 379 -5.77 5.80 -15.80
CA SER A 379 -6.37 6.29 -17.03
C SER A 379 -5.25 6.72 -17.99
N ASN A 380 -5.28 6.20 -19.22
CA ASN A 380 -4.23 6.42 -20.23
C ASN A 380 -4.16 7.90 -20.68
N PHE A 381 -3.58 8.77 -19.86
CA PHE A 381 -3.35 10.19 -20.15
C PHE A 381 -2.37 10.44 -21.31
N MET A 382 -1.63 9.42 -21.72
CA MET A 382 -0.64 9.50 -22.81
C MET A 382 -1.29 9.73 -24.18
N VAL A 383 -2.48 9.19 -24.41
CA VAL A 383 -3.21 9.32 -25.69
C VAL A 383 -3.72 10.75 -25.93
N PRO A 384 -4.47 11.39 -25.00
CA PRO A 384 -4.91 12.77 -25.19
C PRO A 384 -3.73 13.75 -25.25
N LEU A 385 -2.65 13.50 -24.51
CA LEU A 385 -1.44 14.31 -24.56
C LEU A 385 -0.74 14.22 -25.93
N ALA A 386 -0.61 13.03 -26.50
CA ALA A 386 -0.05 12.84 -27.83
C ALA A 386 -0.88 13.53 -28.92
N LEU A 387 -2.21 13.44 -28.84
CA LEU A 387 -3.12 14.13 -29.77
C LEU A 387 -2.98 15.66 -29.71
N LEU A 388 -2.81 16.22 -28.50
CA LEU A 388 -2.57 17.65 -28.32
C LEU A 388 -1.28 18.10 -29.02
N PHE A 389 -0.19 17.37 -28.84
CA PHE A 389 1.10 17.69 -29.47
C PHE A 389 1.05 17.58 -31.00
N VAL A 390 0.38 16.56 -31.54
CA VAL A 390 0.19 16.41 -33.00
C VAL A 390 -0.65 17.57 -33.56
N GLY A 391 -1.72 17.96 -32.86
CA GLY A 391 -2.54 19.11 -33.24
C GLY A 391 -1.75 20.41 -33.32
N LEU A 392 -0.92 20.69 -32.30
CA LEU A 392 -0.05 21.88 -32.28
C LEU A 392 0.97 21.88 -33.43
N ALA A 393 1.57 20.73 -33.75
CA ALA A 393 2.52 20.61 -34.86
C ALA A 393 1.86 20.89 -36.23
N LEU A 394 0.65 20.37 -36.46
CA LEU A 394 -0.11 20.63 -37.69
C LEU A 394 -0.50 22.10 -37.82
N MET A 395 -0.91 22.74 -36.72
CA MET A 395 -1.19 24.18 -36.68
C MET A 395 0.05 25.03 -37.01
N PHE A 396 1.21 24.63 -36.50
CA PHE A 396 2.47 25.31 -36.81
C PHE A 396 2.84 25.16 -38.30
N LEU A 397 2.73 23.95 -38.86
CA LEU A 397 3.03 23.69 -40.28
C LEU A 397 2.07 24.45 -41.22
N THR A 398 0.78 24.50 -40.90
CA THR A 398 -0.20 25.26 -41.68
C THR A 398 0.06 26.77 -41.59
N SER A 399 0.44 27.29 -40.42
CA SER A 399 0.83 28.69 -40.25
C SER A 399 2.07 29.05 -41.08
N VAL A 400 3.13 28.22 -41.04
CA VAL A 400 4.36 28.45 -41.81
C VAL A 400 4.10 28.39 -43.31
N THR A 401 3.30 27.43 -43.79
CA THR A 401 2.94 27.32 -45.21
C THR A 401 2.08 28.49 -45.67
N ALA A 402 1.07 28.90 -44.87
CA ALA A 402 0.28 30.09 -45.13
C ALA A 402 1.16 31.36 -45.21
N TYR A 403 2.10 31.53 -44.28
CA TYR A 403 3.06 32.64 -44.30
C TYR A 403 3.89 32.64 -45.60
N LYS A 404 4.39 31.48 -46.04
CA LYS A 404 5.18 31.39 -47.28
C LYS A 404 4.37 31.76 -48.53
N ILE A 405 3.10 31.36 -48.60
CA ILE A 405 2.21 31.66 -49.73
C ILE A 405 1.84 33.15 -49.75
N PHE A 406 1.44 33.70 -48.60
CA PHE A 406 0.93 35.06 -48.51
C PHE A 406 1.98 36.12 -48.14
N LYS A 407 3.26 35.76 -48.03
CA LYS A 407 4.35 36.68 -47.63
C LYS A 407 4.30 38.04 -48.34
N ILE A 408 4.15 38.04 -49.67
CA ILE A 408 4.12 39.28 -50.46
C ILE A 408 2.86 40.09 -50.14
N ASP A 409 1.72 39.43 -49.98
CA ASP A 409 0.44 40.08 -49.68
C ASP A 409 0.39 40.65 -48.27
N ILE A 410 0.91 39.91 -47.28
CA ILE A 410 1.04 40.37 -45.89
C ILE A 410 1.94 41.61 -45.82
N ILE A 411 3.10 41.58 -46.48
CA ILE A 411 4.04 42.72 -46.44
C ILE A 411 3.46 43.94 -47.16
N LEU A 412 2.83 43.77 -48.33
CA LEU A 412 2.17 44.88 -49.04
C LEU A 412 1.00 45.44 -48.23
N TRP A 413 0.23 44.60 -47.55
CA TRP A 413 -0.83 45.02 -46.65
C TRP A 413 -0.26 45.77 -45.44
N CYS A 414 0.76 45.26 -44.77
CA CYS A 414 1.43 45.95 -43.66
C CYS A 414 1.98 47.33 -44.07
N ARG A 415 2.60 47.46 -45.25
CA ARG A 415 3.06 48.75 -45.78
C ARG A 415 1.91 49.74 -46.01
N THR A 416 0.72 49.24 -46.35
CA THR A 416 -0.47 50.08 -46.61
C THR A 416 -1.18 50.45 -45.30
N SER A 417 -1.31 49.51 -44.37
CA SER A 417 -2.02 49.67 -43.10
C SER A 417 -1.20 50.40 -42.03
N PHE A 418 0.14 50.29 -42.09
CA PHE A 418 1.05 50.93 -41.13
C PHE A 418 2.16 51.73 -41.83
N PRO A 419 1.84 52.89 -42.46
CA PRO A 419 2.82 53.71 -43.16
C PRO A 419 3.88 54.33 -42.26
N TYR A 420 3.57 54.54 -40.97
CA TYR A 420 4.47 55.17 -39.99
C TYR A 420 5.68 54.31 -39.60
N LEU A 421 5.62 52.98 -39.80
CA LEU A 421 6.72 52.06 -39.50
C LEU A 421 7.82 52.08 -40.56
N TYR A 422 7.60 52.72 -41.71
CA TYR A 422 8.54 52.75 -42.81
C TYR A 422 8.94 54.20 -43.11
N THR A 423 10.24 54.45 -43.29
CA THR A 423 10.77 55.78 -43.65
C THR A 423 10.16 56.23 -44.97
N SER A 424 9.42 57.35 -44.92
CA SER A 424 8.66 57.85 -46.05
C SER A 424 9.56 58.34 -47.17
N ALA A 425 9.20 58.03 -48.40
CA ALA A 425 9.84 58.58 -49.59
C ALA A 425 9.94 60.13 -49.57
N GLY A 426 9.03 60.85 -48.91
CA GLY A 426 9.00 62.33 -48.95
C GLY A 426 10.23 63.09 -48.43
N SER A 427 11.16 62.46 -47.68
CA SER A 427 12.28 63.15 -47.02
C SER A 427 13.58 63.27 -47.83
N ASP A 428 13.74 62.51 -48.91
CA ASP A 428 15.07 62.26 -49.51
C ASP A 428 15.48 63.24 -50.63
N GLY A 429 14.69 64.30 -50.90
CA GLY A 429 14.96 65.28 -51.97
C GLY A 429 14.85 64.76 -53.41
N LYS A 430 14.65 63.45 -53.62
CA LYS A 430 14.49 62.78 -54.93
C LYS A 430 13.11 63.00 -55.54
N THR A 431 13.06 63.39 -56.81
CA THR A 431 11.84 63.81 -57.52
C THR A 431 11.09 62.68 -58.22
N TYR A 432 11.75 61.55 -58.52
CA TYR A 432 11.16 60.40 -59.21
C TYR A 432 11.24 59.12 -58.38
N ASP A 433 10.20 58.29 -58.46
CA ASP A 433 10.12 57.01 -57.75
C ASP A 433 10.94 55.92 -58.47
N ALA A 434 11.01 55.97 -59.80
CA ALA A 434 11.92 55.13 -60.58
C ALA A 434 12.28 55.71 -61.95
N TYR A 435 13.50 55.43 -62.41
CA TYR A 435 13.97 55.67 -63.78
C TYR A 435 13.81 54.39 -64.60
N VAL A 436 13.24 54.45 -65.81
CA VAL A 436 12.98 53.27 -66.66
C VAL A 436 13.95 53.21 -67.83
N VAL A 437 14.79 52.17 -67.86
CA VAL A 437 15.67 51.82 -68.99
C VAL A 437 14.99 50.71 -69.78
N TYR A 438 14.84 50.90 -71.09
CA TYR A 438 14.18 49.93 -71.96
C TYR A 438 14.77 49.98 -73.38
N PRO A 439 14.83 48.86 -74.12
CA PRO A 439 15.39 48.83 -75.46
C PRO A 439 14.57 49.70 -76.42
N ARG A 440 15.25 50.64 -77.09
CA ARG A 440 14.65 51.52 -78.10
C ARG A 440 14.94 50.98 -79.49
N MET A 441 13.96 51.03 -80.39
CA MET A 441 14.13 50.59 -81.77
C MET A 441 15.27 51.36 -82.46
N CYS A 442 16.25 50.62 -82.99
CA CYS A 442 17.06 51.05 -84.12
C CYS A 442 16.58 50.27 -85.37
N TRP A 443 16.58 50.94 -86.51
CA TRP A 443 15.92 50.57 -87.77
C TRP A 443 16.18 49.13 -88.26
N ASN A 444 15.32 48.16 -87.91
CA ASN A 444 14.73 47.12 -88.76
C ASN A 444 13.93 46.11 -87.89
N GLY A 445 12.85 45.57 -88.45
CA GLY A 445 11.72 45.00 -87.73
C GLY A 445 11.97 43.77 -86.83
N PHE A 446 10.97 43.57 -85.95
CA PHE A 446 10.78 42.53 -84.92
C PHE A 446 11.22 42.89 -83.48
N HIS A 447 10.57 43.87 -82.84
CA HIS A 447 9.92 43.75 -81.50
C HIS A 447 9.50 45.13 -80.93
N GLY A 448 8.33 45.65 -81.33
CA GLY A 448 7.73 46.87 -80.73
C GLY A 448 7.07 46.63 -79.35
N SER A 449 7.06 45.41 -78.86
CA SER A 449 6.36 45.01 -77.63
C SER A 449 6.99 45.59 -76.36
N ALA A 450 8.32 45.70 -76.31
CA ALA A 450 9.05 46.22 -75.15
C ALA A 450 8.87 47.74 -74.96
N GLU A 451 8.91 48.48 -76.07
CA GLU A 451 8.69 49.93 -76.07
C GLU A 451 7.23 50.29 -75.75
N ILE A 452 6.26 49.59 -76.35
CA ILE A 452 4.84 49.75 -75.99
C ILE A 452 4.61 49.41 -74.50
N PHE A 453 5.30 48.40 -73.97
CA PHE A 453 5.22 48.06 -72.55
C PHE A 453 5.79 49.17 -71.65
N ALA A 454 6.95 49.73 -72.01
CA ALA A 454 7.62 50.81 -71.29
C ALA A 454 6.82 52.12 -71.29
N ILE A 455 6.34 52.55 -72.46
CA ILE A 455 5.72 53.87 -72.63
C ILE A 455 4.23 53.85 -72.28
N HIS A 456 3.50 52.76 -72.57
CA HIS A 456 2.06 52.71 -72.32
C HIS A 456 1.68 51.85 -71.11
N THR A 457 2.21 50.64 -70.98
CA THR A 457 1.72 49.70 -69.97
C THR A 457 2.21 50.04 -68.55
N LEU A 458 3.48 50.42 -68.42
CA LEU A 458 4.08 50.82 -67.14
C LEU A 458 3.44 52.08 -66.55
N PRO A 459 3.31 53.21 -67.29
CA PRO A 459 2.59 54.39 -66.82
C PRO A 459 1.12 54.13 -66.45
N GLN A 460 0.40 53.34 -67.26
CA GLN A 460 -1.01 53.03 -66.97
C GLN A 460 -1.22 52.28 -65.65
N VAL A 461 -0.26 51.45 -65.22
CA VAL A 461 -0.39 50.67 -63.98
C VAL A 461 0.32 51.33 -62.82
N LEU A 462 1.58 51.75 -62.98
CA LEU A 462 2.38 52.31 -61.90
C LEU A 462 2.03 53.77 -61.62
N GLU A 463 1.84 54.62 -62.63
CA GLU A 463 1.50 56.04 -62.42
C GLU A 463 -0.01 56.22 -62.17
N LYS A 464 -0.86 55.76 -63.07
CA LYS A 464 -2.31 56.00 -62.98
C LYS A 464 -3.01 55.18 -61.89
N LYS A 465 -2.65 53.90 -61.73
CA LYS A 465 -3.31 53.00 -60.74
C LYS A 465 -2.56 52.88 -59.42
N CYS A 466 -1.23 52.98 -59.40
CA CYS A 466 -0.44 52.87 -58.16
C CYS A 466 0.14 54.22 -57.69
N GLY A 467 -0.06 55.30 -58.45
CA GLY A 467 0.32 56.66 -58.08
C GLY A 467 1.81 56.99 -58.19
N TYR A 468 2.68 56.07 -58.61
CA TYR A 468 4.14 56.28 -58.70
C TYR A 468 4.50 57.35 -59.74
N LYS A 469 5.63 58.02 -59.58
CA LYS A 469 6.16 58.96 -60.58
C LYS A 469 7.37 58.35 -61.27
N LEU A 470 7.24 57.95 -62.53
CA LEU A 470 8.33 57.37 -63.31
C LEU A 470 8.98 58.45 -64.17
N PHE A 471 10.28 58.32 -64.42
CA PHE A 471 10.97 59.06 -65.46
C PHE A 471 11.27 58.13 -66.62
N ILE A 472 10.74 58.47 -67.80
CA ILE A 472 11.00 57.76 -69.05
C ILE A 472 11.64 58.75 -70.00
N TYR A 473 12.92 58.51 -70.32
CA TYR A 473 13.72 59.47 -71.08
C TYR A 473 13.06 59.90 -72.41
N SER A 474 12.51 58.97 -73.20
CA SER A 474 11.85 59.28 -74.49
C SER A 474 10.58 60.14 -74.40
N ARG A 475 9.97 60.23 -73.20
CA ARG A 475 8.74 61.00 -72.95
C ARG A 475 9.03 62.30 -72.21
N ASP A 476 9.95 62.25 -71.25
CA ASP A 476 10.11 63.26 -70.21
C ASP A 476 11.37 64.13 -70.38
N SER A 477 12.27 63.81 -71.33
CA SER A 477 13.47 64.63 -71.62
C SER A 477 13.15 65.87 -72.46
N LEU A 478 13.81 66.98 -72.18
CA LEU A 478 13.71 68.21 -72.98
C LEU A 478 14.53 68.07 -74.29
N PRO A 479 13.98 68.44 -75.46
CA PRO A 479 14.71 68.35 -76.72
C PRO A 479 15.90 69.34 -76.74
N GLY A 480 17.11 68.84 -76.99
CA GLY A 480 18.34 69.64 -77.11
C GLY A 480 19.40 69.43 -76.01
N GLU A 481 19.10 68.67 -74.96
CA GLU A 481 20.07 68.32 -73.92
C GLU A 481 21.01 67.17 -74.33
N ALA A 482 22.23 67.16 -73.78
CA ALA A 482 23.16 66.05 -73.94
C ALA A 482 22.59 64.78 -73.28
N VAL A 483 22.46 63.70 -74.07
CA VAL A 483 21.80 62.45 -73.67
C VAL A 483 22.40 61.85 -72.39
N VAL A 484 23.74 61.89 -72.27
CA VAL A 484 24.48 61.26 -71.17
C VAL A 484 24.32 62.05 -69.86
N ASP A 485 24.46 63.38 -69.91
CA ASP A 485 24.36 64.23 -68.72
C ASP A 485 22.93 64.26 -68.17
N SER A 486 21.95 64.35 -69.08
CA SER A 486 20.52 64.33 -68.72
C SER A 486 20.12 62.96 -68.14
N ALA A 487 20.64 61.85 -68.68
CA ALA A 487 20.40 60.52 -68.09
C ALA A 487 21.04 60.39 -66.70
N HIS A 488 22.29 60.86 -66.51
CA HIS A 488 22.97 60.79 -65.21
C HIS A 488 22.23 61.57 -64.12
N GLU A 489 21.85 62.81 -64.42
CA GLU A 489 21.16 63.68 -63.47
C GLU A 489 19.79 63.11 -63.06
N ASN A 490 19.05 62.58 -64.03
CA ASN A 490 17.72 62.02 -63.79
C ASN A 490 17.77 60.64 -63.10
N ILE A 491 18.82 59.85 -63.32
CA ILE A 491 19.09 58.63 -62.54
C ILE A 491 19.34 58.99 -61.07
N CYS A 492 20.19 60.00 -60.80
CA CYS A 492 20.47 60.48 -59.44
C CYS A 492 19.21 61.01 -58.73
N LYS A 493 18.30 61.64 -59.49
CA LYS A 493 17.00 62.13 -59.00
C LYS A 493 15.96 61.03 -58.76
N SER A 494 16.25 59.78 -59.14
CA SER A 494 15.33 58.64 -59.02
C SER A 494 15.67 57.73 -57.83
N ARG A 495 14.69 57.01 -57.26
CA ARG A 495 14.94 56.10 -56.10
C ARG A 495 15.27 54.67 -56.51
N ARG A 496 14.72 54.23 -57.64
CA ARG A 496 14.90 52.90 -58.19
C ARG A 496 15.23 52.99 -59.67
N LEU A 497 15.92 51.99 -60.18
CA LEU A 497 16.15 51.83 -61.60
C LEU A 497 15.35 50.61 -62.09
N ILE A 498 14.48 50.76 -63.07
CA ILE A 498 13.77 49.64 -63.70
C ILE A 498 14.45 49.35 -65.02
N LEU A 499 15.07 48.17 -65.14
CA LEU A 499 15.67 47.72 -66.39
C LEU A 499 14.75 46.69 -67.05
N LEU A 500 14.22 47.04 -68.20
CA LEU A 500 13.49 46.14 -69.08
C LEU A 500 14.46 45.56 -70.10
N TYR A 501 14.48 44.24 -70.23
CA TYR A 501 15.35 43.59 -71.22
C TYR A 501 14.66 42.39 -71.89
N THR A 502 15.08 42.15 -73.13
CA THR A 502 14.73 41.04 -74.02
C THR A 502 16.00 40.28 -74.42
N ALA A 503 15.87 39.15 -75.13
CA ALA A 503 17.03 38.36 -75.58
C ALA A 503 17.98 39.16 -76.51
N SER A 504 17.41 40.06 -77.32
CA SER A 504 18.15 40.89 -78.28
C SER A 504 18.77 42.15 -77.67
N THR A 505 18.39 42.54 -76.44
CA THR A 505 18.83 43.81 -75.82
C THR A 505 20.35 43.91 -75.68
N PHE A 506 21.05 42.78 -75.48
CA PHE A 506 22.50 42.74 -75.28
C PHE A 506 23.27 42.22 -76.50
N SER A 507 22.58 41.92 -77.61
CA SER A 507 23.21 41.41 -78.85
C SER A 507 23.68 42.53 -79.79
N GLU A 508 23.15 43.75 -79.66
CA GLU A 508 23.48 44.87 -80.54
C GLU A 508 24.54 45.80 -79.92
N LEU A 509 25.79 45.62 -80.36
CA LEU A 509 26.92 46.46 -79.96
C LEU A 509 26.85 47.81 -80.71
N GLY A 510 26.50 48.89 -80.00
CA GLY A 510 26.57 50.26 -80.52
C GLY A 510 25.29 51.11 -80.44
N SER A 511 24.24 50.67 -79.72
CA SER A 511 23.01 51.48 -79.55
C SER A 511 23.14 52.53 -78.42
N PRO A 512 22.38 53.65 -78.46
CA PRO A 512 22.32 54.65 -77.38
C PRO A 512 21.92 54.07 -76.01
N LEU A 513 21.38 52.85 -75.99
CA LEU A 513 20.97 52.12 -74.80
C LEU A 513 22.14 51.63 -73.94
N GLY A 514 23.29 51.34 -74.56
CA GLY A 514 24.47 50.85 -73.85
C GLY A 514 24.92 51.79 -72.74
N PHE A 515 24.88 53.10 -73.01
CA PHE A 515 25.32 54.12 -72.06
C PHE A 515 24.36 54.31 -70.87
N GLU A 516 23.04 54.40 -71.10
CA GLU A 516 22.07 54.52 -69.99
C GLU A 516 22.09 53.29 -69.08
N GLN A 517 22.27 52.11 -69.67
CA GLN A 517 22.40 50.87 -68.94
C GLN A 517 23.71 50.80 -68.16
N GLU A 518 24.85 51.11 -68.78
CA GLU A 518 26.16 51.08 -68.12
C GLU A 518 26.20 52.06 -66.95
N LEU A 519 25.64 53.25 -67.12
CA LEU A 519 25.50 54.26 -66.08
C LEU A 519 24.57 53.82 -64.94
N GLY A 520 23.43 53.20 -65.30
CA GLY A 520 22.51 52.59 -64.34
C GLY A 520 23.12 51.40 -63.59
N MET A 521 23.99 50.63 -64.24
CA MET A 521 24.71 49.50 -63.64
C MET A 521 25.84 49.99 -62.74
N HIS A 522 26.58 51.02 -63.15
CA HIS A 522 27.65 51.63 -62.34
C HIS A 522 27.08 52.19 -61.02
N SER A 523 26.01 52.99 -61.11
CA SER A 523 25.36 53.55 -59.92
C SER A 523 24.76 52.47 -59.00
N ALA A 524 24.31 51.34 -59.55
CA ALA A 524 23.74 50.25 -58.77
C ALA A 524 24.77 49.30 -58.12
N LEU A 525 25.83 48.95 -58.85
CA LEU A 525 26.78 47.91 -58.44
C LEU A 525 28.06 48.47 -57.82
N VAL A 526 28.52 49.63 -58.27
CA VAL A 526 29.76 50.26 -57.80
C VAL A 526 29.45 51.26 -56.69
N GLU A 527 28.53 52.19 -56.94
CA GLU A 527 28.18 53.24 -55.97
C GLU A 527 27.16 52.76 -54.93
N GLY A 528 26.36 51.73 -55.24
CA GLY A 528 25.33 51.19 -54.35
C GLY A 528 24.16 52.15 -54.07
N THR A 529 24.02 53.22 -54.86
CA THR A 529 23.09 54.33 -54.60
C THR A 529 21.64 53.99 -55.00
N HIS A 530 21.44 53.02 -55.89
CA HIS A 530 20.13 52.67 -56.44
C HIS A 530 19.91 51.16 -56.46
N GLN A 531 18.71 50.72 -56.06
CA GLN A 531 18.29 49.32 -56.23
C GLN A 531 17.66 49.13 -57.61
N VAL A 532 18.14 48.14 -58.34
CA VAL A 532 17.68 47.81 -59.71
C VAL A 532 16.53 46.81 -59.65
N ILE A 533 15.51 47.02 -60.47
CA ILE A 533 14.39 46.12 -60.69
C ILE A 533 14.54 45.57 -62.10
N LEU A 534 14.97 44.31 -62.18
CA LEU A 534 15.13 43.57 -63.42
C LEU A 534 13.78 43.00 -63.88
N VAL A 535 13.33 43.37 -65.07
CA VAL A 535 12.10 42.85 -65.67
C VAL A 535 12.40 42.16 -67.00
N GLU A 536 12.13 40.87 -67.02
CA GLU A 536 12.33 39.99 -68.16
C GLU A 536 11.03 39.91 -68.96
N LEU A 537 11.03 40.49 -70.17
CA LEU A 537 9.84 40.59 -71.01
C LEU A 537 9.52 39.30 -71.77
N GLU A 538 10.54 38.54 -72.16
CA GLU A 538 10.47 37.32 -72.99
C GLU A 538 11.23 36.15 -72.34
N GLU A 539 10.92 34.92 -72.75
CA GLU A 539 11.67 33.75 -72.28
C GLU A 539 13.01 33.69 -73.01
N ILE A 540 14.08 33.96 -72.26
CA ILE A 540 15.45 33.90 -72.76
C ILE A 540 16.01 32.51 -72.47
N THR A 541 16.47 31.82 -73.51
CA THR A 541 17.03 30.46 -73.42
C THR A 541 18.55 30.47 -73.31
N ASP A 542 19.22 31.48 -73.86
CA ASP A 542 20.68 31.63 -73.82
C ASP A 542 21.10 32.93 -73.10
N TYR A 543 21.94 32.77 -72.07
CA TYR A 543 22.41 33.86 -71.22
C TYR A 543 23.90 34.19 -71.44
N SER A 544 24.55 33.52 -72.39
CA SER A 544 25.98 33.69 -72.69
C SER A 544 26.36 35.10 -73.14
N LEU A 545 25.43 35.82 -73.77
CA LEU A 545 25.64 37.17 -74.32
C LEU A 545 25.36 38.30 -73.32
N PHE A 546 25.06 37.97 -72.04
CA PHE A 546 24.69 38.97 -71.05
C PHE A 546 25.93 39.54 -70.34
N PRO A 547 25.96 40.87 -70.07
CA PRO A 547 27.01 41.46 -69.24
C PRO A 547 27.05 40.82 -67.84
N GLU A 548 28.26 40.60 -67.31
CA GLU A 548 28.46 39.98 -65.99
C GLU A 548 27.74 40.75 -64.86
N SER A 549 27.65 42.07 -64.99
CA SER A 549 26.91 42.96 -64.07
C SER A 549 25.43 42.57 -63.96
N VAL A 550 24.78 42.29 -65.09
CA VAL A 550 23.36 41.90 -65.14
C VAL A 550 23.17 40.47 -64.64
N LEU A 551 24.06 39.55 -65.01
CA LEU A 551 24.03 38.17 -64.52
C LEU A 551 24.18 38.10 -62.99
N ARG A 552 25.08 38.90 -62.42
CA ARG A 552 25.30 38.99 -60.98
C ARG A 552 24.11 39.61 -60.24
N LEU A 553 23.49 40.66 -60.79
CA LEU A 553 22.25 41.22 -60.22
C LEU A 553 21.09 40.22 -60.29
N ARG A 554 21.02 39.44 -61.37
CA ARG A 554 19.99 38.43 -61.55
C ARG A 554 20.12 37.27 -60.56
N SER A 555 21.34 36.80 -60.27
CA SER A 555 21.56 35.73 -59.29
C SER A 555 21.28 36.19 -57.85
N THR A 556 21.61 37.43 -57.52
CA THR A 556 21.46 37.99 -56.16
C THR A 556 20.05 38.48 -55.85
N GLN A 557 19.40 39.18 -56.79
CA GLN A 557 18.11 39.82 -56.56
C GLN A 557 16.94 39.07 -57.21
N GLY A 558 17.20 38.28 -58.25
CA GLY A 558 16.18 37.61 -59.06
C GLY A 558 15.51 38.56 -60.07
N ALA A 559 15.23 38.07 -61.29
CA ALA A 559 14.50 38.82 -62.31
C ALA A 559 12.98 38.55 -62.24
N ILE A 560 12.19 39.61 -62.43
CA ILE A 560 10.72 39.52 -62.49
C ILE A 560 10.33 39.12 -63.92
N LYS A 561 9.70 37.96 -64.07
CA LYS A 561 9.37 37.36 -65.37
C LYS A 561 7.97 37.77 -65.82
N TRP A 562 7.87 38.70 -66.78
CA TRP A 562 6.59 39.14 -67.35
C TRP A 562 5.94 38.06 -68.22
N TRP A 563 6.72 37.36 -69.04
CA TRP A 563 6.21 36.31 -69.93
C TRP A 563 5.45 35.19 -69.21
N LYS A 564 5.81 34.87 -67.95
CA LYS A 564 5.08 33.87 -67.14
C LYS A 564 3.69 34.34 -66.74
N ALA A 565 3.50 35.65 -66.59
CA ALA A 565 2.19 36.24 -66.34
C ALA A 565 1.37 36.34 -67.64
N ALA A 566 2.01 36.65 -68.77
CA ALA A 566 1.36 36.70 -70.09
C ALA A 566 0.85 35.32 -70.55
N ARG A 567 1.60 34.23 -70.33
CA ARG A 567 1.21 32.86 -70.72
C ARG A 567 0.04 32.26 -69.92
N LYS A 568 -0.11 32.64 -68.64
CA LYS A 568 -1.14 32.07 -67.75
C LYS A 568 -2.56 32.58 -68.00
N ALA A 569 -2.75 33.57 -68.85
CA ALA A 569 -4.06 34.11 -69.17
C ALA A 569 -4.14 34.53 -70.66
N PRO A 570 -4.40 33.60 -71.59
CA PRO A 570 -4.48 33.90 -73.03
C PRO A 570 -5.70 34.76 -73.46
N GLY A 571 -6.43 35.37 -72.51
CA GLY A 571 -7.70 36.07 -72.79
C GLY A 571 -8.16 37.10 -71.76
N ARG A 572 -7.28 37.60 -70.86
CA ARG A 572 -7.57 38.76 -69.98
C ARG A 572 -6.58 39.90 -70.24
N PRO A 573 -7.01 41.17 -70.30
CA PRO A 573 -6.06 42.28 -70.44
C PRO A 573 -5.12 42.33 -69.22
N PRO A 574 -3.79 42.40 -69.39
CA PRO A 574 -2.79 42.24 -68.32
C PRO A 574 -2.60 43.52 -67.46
N LEU A 575 -3.68 44.27 -67.23
CA LEU A 575 -3.70 45.63 -66.69
C LEU A 575 -4.20 45.70 -65.22
N CYS A 576 -4.40 44.56 -64.56
CA CYS A 576 -4.85 44.50 -63.16
C CYS A 576 -3.68 44.63 -62.16
N PRO A 577 -3.67 45.65 -61.27
CA PRO A 577 -2.57 45.86 -60.30
C PRO A 577 -2.38 44.74 -59.28
N SER A 578 -3.37 43.85 -59.13
CA SER A 578 -3.39 42.72 -58.20
C SER A 578 -2.75 41.44 -58.76
N SER A 579 -2.25 41.45 -60.00
CA SER A 579 -1.57 40.30 -60.58
C SER A 579 -0.27 39.98 -59.81
N ARG A 580 0.13 38.70 -59.82
CA ARG A 580 1.36 38.25 -59.14
C ARG A 580 2.59 39.03 -59.61
N PHE A 581 2.63 39.41 -60.89
CA PHE A 581 3.68 40.24 -61.47
C PHE A 581 3.71 41.64 -60.84
N TRP A 582 2.59 42.36 -60.85
CA TRP A 582 2.54 43.73 -60.32
C TRP A 582 2.75 43.79 -58.81
N LYS A 583 2.31 42.76 -58.05
CA LYS A 583 2.63 42.61 -56.63
C LYS A 583 4.14 42.43 -56.38
N GLN A 584 4.83 41.66 -57.22
CA GLN A 584 6.29 41.50 -57.14
C GLN A 584 7.04 42.80 -57.49
N VAL A 585 6.57 43.54 -58.51
CA VAL A 585 7.13 44.86 -58.85
C VAL A 585 6.92 45.84 -57.69
N ARG A 586 5.70 45.94 -57.15
CA ARG A 586 5.38 46.81 -56.00
C ARG A 586 6.15 46.46 -54.72
N TYR A 587 6.46 45.17 -54.51
CA TYR A 587 7.30 44.75 -53.39
C TYR A 587 8.71 45.36 -53.45
N ARG A 588 9.27 45.53 -54.67
CA ARG A 588 10.60 46.12 -54.93
C ARG A 588 10.59 47.65 -55.08
N MET A 589 9.44 48.25 -55.39
CA MET A 589 9.24 49.70 -55.44
C MET A 589 9.35 50.36 -54.04
N PRO A 590 9.64 51.67 -53.97
CA PRO A 590 9.68 52.41 -52.71
C PRO A 590 8.29 52.48 -52.06
N VAL A 591 8.27 52.67 -50.74
CA VAL A 591 7.03 52.82 -49.96
C VAL A 591 6.50 54.24 -50.15
N LYS A 592 5.23 54.37 -50.53
CA LYS A 592 4.56 55.68 -50.63
C LYS A 592 3.99 56.11 -49.28
N SER A 593 4.13 57.39 -48.98
CA SER A 593 3.63 58.00 -47.73
C SER A 593 2.24 58.64 -47.83
N THR A 594 1.61 58.67 -49.00
CA THR A 594 0.29 59.30 -49.15
C THR A 594 -0.84 58.30 -48.92
N PRO A 595 -1.81 58.58 -48.02
CA PRO A 595 -3.00 57.75 -47.86
C PRO A 595 -3.85 57.83 -49.13
N ALA A 596 -4.18 56.67 -49.70
CA ALA A 596 -5.00 56.58 -50.90
C ALA A 596 -6.48 56.85 -50.57
N SER A 597 -6.90 58.12 -50.56
CA SER A 597 -8.32 58.49 -50.52
C SER A 597 -8.99 58.52 -51.91
N SER A 598 -8.34 58.02 -52.97
CA SER A 598 -8.94 57.99 -54.32
C SER A 598 -8.59 56.76 -55.17
N LEU A 599 -8.13 55.66 -54.57
CA LEU A 599 -8.05 54.38 -55.28
C LEU A 599 -9.41 53.67 -55.21
N GLN A 600 -10.20 53.88 -56.25
CA GLN A 600 -11.42 53.13 -56.54
C GLN A 600 -11.12 51.63 -56.36
N LYS A 601 -11.71 51.00 -55.33
CA LYS A 601 -11.67 49.55 -55.11
C LYS A 601 -12.37 48.87 -56.30
N CYS A 602 -11.63 48.58 -57.37
CA CYS A 602 -12.05 47.55 -58.31
C CYS A 602 -11.80 46.19 -57.65
N GLY A 603 -12.74 45.79 -56.78
CA GLY A 603 -12.86 44.41 -56.35
C GLY A 603 -13.25 43.55 -57.54
N CYS A 604 -12.33 42.73 -58.02
CA CYS A 604 -12.68 41.57 -58.83
C CYS A 604 -13.29 40.54 -57.87
N TRP A 605 -14.58 40.70 -57.55
CA TRP A 605 -15.36 39.64 -56.93
C TRP A 605 -15.61 38.58 -57.99
N MET A 606 -15.03 37.39 -57.84
CA MET A 606 -15.57 36.19 -58.49
C MET A 606 -16.63 35.60 -57.58
N LEU A 607 -17.87 35.67 -58.06
CA LEU A 607 -18.91 34.66 -57.86
C LEU A 607 -18.28 33.28 -57.97
N ARG A 608 -18.55 32.43 -56.99
CA ARG A 608 -18.27 31.00 -57.02
C ARG A 608 -19.63 30.31 -57.00
N ASP A 609 -20.19 30.09 -58.20
CA ASP A 609 -21.21 29.06 -58.42
C ASP A 609 -20.48 27.84 -59.02
N THR A 610 -20.33 26.81 -58.19
CA THR A 610 -20.44 25.36 -58.50
C THR A 610 -20.14 24.58 -57.23
#